data_AF-A0A1A8R5M6-F1
#
_entry.id   AF-A0A1A8R5M6-F1
#
_cell.length_a   1.000
_cell.length_b   1.000
_cell.length_c   1.000
_cell.angle_alpha   90.00
_cell.angle_beta   90.00
_cell.angle_gamma   90.00
#
_symmetry.space_group_name_H-M   'P 1'
#
loop_
_entity.id
_entity.type
_entity.pdbx_description
1 polymer ?
#
loop_
_entity_poly.entity_id
_entity_poly.type
_entity_poly.pdbx_seq_one_letter_code
_entity_poly.pdbx_strand_id
1 'polypeptide(L)'
;GASIVRIQGSCCPWRCFSNQQFQIVSNIGEQVGTIWKKWPGFNVGHNMDHEYFGLEVHLSLDSQTKLLLLAATFLLNHMFFEMS
;
A
#
# COMPACT_ATOMS: atom_id res chain seq x y z
N GLY A 1 -3.17 -4.99 -22.61
CA GLY A 1 -1.92 -4.28 -22.30
C GLY A 1 -1.05 -5.19 -21.46
N ALA A 2 0.27 -5.17 -21.65
CA ALA A 2 1.20 -5.88 -20.78
C ALA A 2 1.35 -5.11 -19.46
N SER A 3 1.18 -5.78 -18.31
CA SER A 3 1.44 -5.18 -17.00
C SER A 3 2.94 -4.95 -16.84
N ILE A 4 3.36 -3.76 -16.37
CA ILE A 4 4.77 -3.41 -16.12
C ILE A 4 5.21 -3.88 -14.72
N VAL A 5 4.27 -3.87 -13.76
CA VAL A 5 4.46 -4.29 -12.37
C VAL A 5 3.19 -4.97 -11.85
N ARG A 6 3.31 -5.71 -10.73
CA ARG A 6 2.21 -6.35 -10.01
C ARG A 6 2.26 -5.94 -8.55
N ILE A 7 1.10 -5.77 -7.92
CA ILE A 7 0.98 -5.52 -6.48
C ILE A 7 0.54 -6.83 -5.83
N GLN A 8 1.30 -7.31 -4.85
CA GLN A 8 1.05 -8.55 -4.11
C GLN A 8 0.85 -8.22 -2.63
N GLY A 9 -0.14 -8.80 -1.99
CA GLY A 9 -0.39 -8.59 -0.57
C GLY A 9 -1.23 -9.72 0.02
N SER A 10 -1.65 -9.55 1.28
CA SER A 10 -2.51 -10.51 1.95
C SER A 10 -3.82 -10.72 1.20
N CYS A 11 -4.29 -11.97 1.12
CA CYS A 11 -5.59 -12.29 0.50
C CYS A 11 -6.79 -11.66 1.25
N CYS A 12 -6.65 -11.42 2.55
CA CYS A 12 -7.69 -10.83 3.40
C CYS A 12 -7.09 -9.67 4.22
N PRO A 13 -6.94 -8.47 3.64
CA PRO A 13 -6.44 -7.31 4.36
C PRO A 13 -7.39 -6.95 5.52
N TRP A 14 -6.84 -6.75 6.72
CA TRP A 14 -7.59 -6.47 7.93
C TRP A 14 -7.70 -4.98 8.23
N ARG A 15 -8.93 -4.48 8.30
CA ARG A 15 -9.18 -3.04 8.33
C ARG A 15 -8.47 -2.31 9.47
N CYS A 16 -8.81 -2.65 10.72
CA CYS A 16 -8.32 -1.92 11.89
C CYS A 16 -7.18 -2.66 12.57
N PHE A 17 -6.42 -1.91 13.38
CA PHE A 17 -5.55 -2.46 14.42
C PHE A 17 -4.41 -3.38 13.92
N SER A 18 -4.04 -3.25 12.65
CA SER A 18 -2.98 -4.05 12.06
C SER A 18 -2.15 -3.26 11.07
N ASN A 19 -0.86 -3.60 11.05
CA ASN A 19 0.04 -3.20 9.99
C ASN A 19 -0.19 -4.07 8.77
N GLN A 20 -0.14 -3.47 7.59
CA GLN A 20 -0.22 -4.20 6.33
C GLN A 20 0.85 -3.77 5.37
N GLN A 21 1.23 -4.69 4.49
CA GLN A 21 2.23 -4.45 3.47
C GLN A 21 1.78 -5.12 2.16
N PHE A 22 1.89 -4.36 1.09
CA PHE A 22 1.71 -4.83 -0.28
C PHE A 22 3.02 -4.61 -1.02
N GLN A 23 3.62 -5.68 -1.52
CA GLN A 23 4.84 -5.65 -2.31
C GLN A 23 4.53 -5.27 -3.75
N ILE A 24 5.35 -4.39 -4.31
CA ILE A 24 5.30 -4.05 -5.74
C ILE A 24 6.42 -4.84 -6.40
N VAL A 25 6.07 -5.78 -7.27
CA VAL A 25 7.02 -6.67 -7.92
C VAL A 25 7.03 -6.45 -9.43
N SER A 26 8.20 -6.54 -10.04
CA SER A 26 8.36 -6.52 -11.49
C SER A 26 7.88 -7.83 -12.11
N ASN A 27 7.82 -7.89 -13.44
CA ASN A 27 7.42 -9.10 -14.15
C ASN A 27 8.37 -10.28 -13.95
N ILE A 28 9.62 -10.01 -13.57
CA ILE A 28 10.63 -11.04 -13.24
C ILE A 28 10.65 -11.39 -11.75
N GLY A 29 9.75 -10.81 -10.94
CA GLY A 29 9.59 -11.10 -9.51
C GLY A 29 10.48 -10.27 -8.57
N GLU A 30 11.21 -9.29 -9.10
CA GLU A 30 12.03 -8.39 -8.26
C GLU A 30 11.14 -7.37 -7.55
N GLN A 31 11.37 -7.16 -6.25
CA GLN A 31 10.67 -6.12 -5.50
C GLN A 31 11.19 -4.73 -5.91
N VAL A 32 10.30 -3.88 -6.39
CA VAL A 32 10.61 -2.52 -6.86
C VAL A 32 9.96 -1.42 -6.01
N GLY A 33 9.19 -1.83 -5.00
CA GLY A 33 8.55 -0.93 -4.06
C GLY A 33 7.62 -1.63 -3.09
N THR A 34 6.95 -0.83 -2.26
CA THR A 34 6.04 -1.25 -1.21
C THR A 34 4.95 -0.22 -1.02
N ILE A 35 3.71 -0.66 -0.88
CA ILE A 35 2.62 0.11 -0.28
C ILE A 35 2.42 -0.42 1.14
N TRP A 36 2.26 0.44 2.13
CA TRP A 36 2.14 0.01 3.52
C TRP A 36 1.09 0.80 4.29
N LYS A 37 0.51 0.12 5.27
CA LYS A 37 -0.33 0.68 6.32
C LYS A 37 0.34 0.45 7.67
N LYS A 38 0.46 1.49 8.48
CA LYS A 38 0.92 1.40 9.85
C LYS A 38 -0.16 1.88 10.80
N TRP A 39 -0.52 1.01 11.73
CA TRP A 39 -1.34 1.37 12.87
C TRP A 39 -0.41 1.60 14.08
N PRO A 40 -0.41 2.80 14.70
CA PRO A 40 0.52 3.15 15.76
C PRO A 40 0.30 2.38 17.07
N GLY A 41 -0.77 1.58 17.17
CA GLY A 41 -1.07 0.79 18.35
C GLY A 41 -2.08 1.46 19.28
N PHE A 42 -2.43 0.75 20.34
CA PHE A 42 -3.40 1.21 21.32
C PHE A 42 -2.81 2.34 22.17
N ASN A 43 -3.50 3.48 22.27
CA ASN A 43 -3.10 4.61 23.08
C ASN A 43 -4.31 5.27 23.74
N VAL A 44 -4.36 5.26 25.08
CA VAL A 44 -5.51 5.72 25.87
C VAL A 44 -5.71 7.24 25.79
N GLY A 45 -4.68 8.01 25.41
CA GLY A 45 -4.71 9.47 25.34
C GLY A 45 -4.80 10.08 23.94
N HIS A 46 -4.81 9.25 22.89
CA HIS A 46 -4.83 9.71 21.50
C HIS A 46 -5.92 8.99 20.72
N ASN A 47 -6.42 9.63 19.66
CA ASN A 47 -7.35 8.98 18.75
C ASN A 47 -6.68 7.77 18.09
N MET A 48 -7.20 6.57 18.36
CA MET A 48 -6.66 5.28 17.90
C MET A 48 -7.11 4.91 16.49
N ASP A 49 -7.98 5.73 15.90
CA ASP A 49 -8.48 5.58 14.53
C ASP A 49 -7.50 6.13 13.49
N HIS A 50 -6.45 6.83 13.91
CA HIS A 50 -5.43 7.32 12.98
C HIS A 50 -4.53 6.19 12.50
N GLU A 51 -4.53 5.99 11.19
CA GLU A 51 -3.67 5.05 10.49
C GLU A 51 -2.82 5.80 9.47
N TYR A 52 -1.57 5.39 9.30
CA TYR A 52 -0.66 5.95 8.30
C TYR A 52 -0.62 5.04 7.09
N PHE A 53 -0.81 5.61 5.90
CA PHE A 53 -0.67 4.88 4.64
C PHE A 53 0.44 5.50 3.79
N GLY A 54 1.25 4.67 3.15
CA GLY A 54 2.46 5.12 2.45
C GLY A 54 2.78 4.30 1.21
N LEU A 55 3.55 4.93 0.32
CA LEU A 55 4.09 4.34 -0.91
C LEU A 55 5.60 4.61 -0.96
N GLU A 56 6.37 3.54 -1.09
CA GLU A 56 7.82 3.57 -1.30
C GLU A 56 8.15 2.88 -2.63
N VAL A 57 8.89 3.54 -3.49
CA VAL A 57 9.21 3.05 -4.84
C VAL A 57 10.65 3.35 -5.21
N HIS A 58 11.28 2.48 -5.99
CA HIS A 58 12.61 2.74 -6.53
C HIS A 58 12.64 4.02 -7.38
N LEU A 59 13.70 4.81 -7.23
CA LEU A 59 13.89 6.04 -7.99
C LEU A 59 13.97 5.79 -9.51
N SER A 60 14.48 4.64 -9.93
CA SER A 60 14.65 4.27 -11.34
C SER A 60 13.34 3.99 -12.08
N LEU A 61 12.21 3.84 -11.37
CA LEU A 61 10.90 3.64 -12.01
C LEU A 61 10.49 4.88 -12.80
N ASP A 62 9.87 4.66 -13.95
CA ASP A 62 9.36 5.72 -14.81
C ASP A 62 8.24 6.51 -14.10
N SER A 63 8.07 7.77 -14.50
CA SER A 63 7.11 8.68 -13.88
C SER A 63 5.66 8.22 -14.03
N GLN A 64 5.32 7.57 -15.14
CA GLN A 64 3.98 7.07 -15.39
C GLN A 64 3.64 5.90 -14.46
N THR A 65 4.55 4.94 -14.27
CA THR A 65 4.40 3.84 -13.32
C THR A 65 4.30 4.36 -11.90
N LYS A 66 5.11 5.35 -11.51
CA LYS A 66 5.00 5.99 -10.18
C LYS A 66 3.62 6.62 -9.97
N LEU A 67 3.09 7.32 -10.98
CA LEU A 67 1.75 7.92 -10.92
C LEU A 67 0.66 6.85 -10.81
N LEU A 68 0.76 5.76 -11.58
CA LEU A 68 -0.17 4.63 -11.50
C LEU A 68 -0.12 3.93 -10.14
N LEU A 69 1.08 3.77 -9.55
CA LEU A 69 1.24 3.22 -8.22
C LEU A 69 0.66 4.14 -7.15
N LEU A 70 0.79 5.46 -7.29
CA LEU A 70 0.13 6.42 -6.42
C LEU A 70 -1.40 6.31 -6.51
N ALA A 71 -1.95 6.22 -7.74
CA ALA A 71 -3.39 6.00 -7.93
C ALA A 71 -3.86 4.67 -7.32
N ALA A 72 -3.10 3.59 -7.52
CA ALA A 72 -3.39 2.29 -6.91
C ALA A 72 -3.32 2.34 -5.38
N THR A 73 -2.39 3.11 -4.81
CA THR A 73 -2.28 3.35 -3.37
C THR A 73 -3.56 3.99 -2.83
N PHE A 74 -4.07 5.04 -3.47
CA PHE A 74 -5.36 5.65 -3.09
C PHE A 74 -6.53 4.69 -3.22
N LEU A 75 -6.58 3.89 -4.30
CA LEU A 75 -7.63 2.90 -4.51
C LEU A 75 -7.63 1.82 -3.41
N LEU A 76 -6.46 1.28 -3.06
CA LEU A 76 -6.31 0.33 -1.96
C LEU A 76 -6.75 0.94 -0.63
N ASN A 77 -6.36 2.20 -0.37
CA ASN A 77 -6.76 2.90 0.84
C ASN A 77 -8.28 3.00 0.96
N HIS A 78 -8.90 3.42 -0.13
CA HIS A 78 -10.34 3.57 -0.22
C HIS A 78 -11.08 2.23 -0.07
N MET A 79 -10.67 1.19 -0.81
CA MET A 79 -11.34 -0.11 -0.81
C MET A 79 -11.25 -0.85 0.53
N PHE A 80 -10.15 -0.72 1.26
CA PHE A 80 -9.90 -1.56 2.44
C PHE A 80 -9.96 -0.82 3.77
N PHE A 81 -9.87 0.51 3.80
CA PHE A 81 -9.77 1.27 5.06
C PHE A 81 -10.85 2.35 5.21
N GLU A 82 -11.19 3.09 4.16
CA GLU A 82 -12.17 4.19 4.28
C GLU A 82 -13.63 3.77 4.00
N MET A 83 -13.90 2.92 2.99
CA MET A 83 -15.28 2.60 2.55
C MET A 83 -16.01 1.48 3.31
N SER A 84 -15.53 1.05 4.47
CA SER A 84 -16.25 0.03 5.27
C SER A 84 -16.95 0.60 6.50
#